data_AF-A0A9K3NLP4-F1
#
_entry.id   AF-A0A9K3NLP4-F1
#
_cell.length_a   1.000
_cell.length_b   1.000
_cell.length_c   1.000
_cell.angle_alpha   90.00
_cell.angle_beta   90.00
_cell.angle_gamma   90.00
#
_symmetry.space_group_name_H-M   'P 1'
#
loop_
_entity.id
_entity.type
_entity.pdbx_description
1 polymer ?
#
loop_
_entity_poly.entity_id
_entity_poly.type
_entity_poly.pdbx_seq_one_letter_code
_entity_poly.pdbx_strand_id
1 'polypeptide(L)' 'MVMKLPRNGDVSFTHANISLVRREFGYRPTTDLQTGLKKFVRWYVSYYGAGKKSDQ' A
#
# COMPACT_ATOMS: atom_id res chain seq x y z
N MET A 1 -25.94 21.85 -3.26
CA MET A 1 -25.12 20.63 -3.09
C MET A 1 -23.85 21.04 -2.38
N VAL A 2 -23.62 20.61 -1.14
CA VAL A 2 -22.39 20.97 -0.40
C VAL A 2 -21.34 19.92 -0.72
N MET A 3 -20.28 20.32 -1.45
CA MET A 3 -19.13 19.46 -1.70
C MET A 3 -18.28 19.44 -0.44
N LYS A 4 -18.22 18.29 0.25
CA LYS A 4 -17.36 18.12 1.42
C LYS A 4 -15.92 18.17 0.94
N LEU A 5 -15.20 19.24 1.29
CA LEU A 5 -13.80 19.38 0.92
C LEU A 5 -12.97 18.23 1.53
N PRO A 6 -12.01 17.66 0.78
CA PRO A 6 -11.07 16.68 1.32
C PRO A 6 -10.31 17.27 2.51
N ARG A 7 -9.76 16.42 3.39
CA ARG A 7 -8.86 16.93 4.43
C ARG A 7 -7.66 17.58 3.74
N ASN A 8 -7.12 18.66 4.33
CA ASN A 8 -5.96 19.34 3.78
C ASN A 8 -4.83 18.32 3.53
N GLY A 9 -4.48 18.10 2.25
CA GLY A 9 -3.45 17.15 1.82
C GLY A 9 -3.96 15.88 1.13
N ASP A 10 -5.27 15.59 1.13
CA ASP A 10 -5.81 14.46 0.38
C ASP A 10 -5.85 14.78 -1.12
N VAL A 11 -5.26 13.90 -1.93
CA VAL A 11 -5.34 13.94 -3.40
C VAL A 11 -6.34 12.89 -3.86
N SER A 12 -7.31 13.27 -4.69
CA SER A 12 -8.39 12.38 -5.13
C SER A 12 -7.89 11.11 -5.84
N PHE A 13 -6.78 11.19 -6.58
CA PHE A 13 -6.21 10.09 -7.34
C PHE A 13 -4.75 10.39 -7.71
N THR A 14 -3.82 9.45 -7.47
CA THR A 14 -2.40 9.62 -7.84
C THR A 14 -1.75 8.30 -8.26
N HIS A 15 -0.99 8.33 -9.35
CA HIS A 15 -0.43 7.15 -10.02
C HIS A 15 0.98 7.46 -10.54
N ALA A 16 1.84 6.45 -10.61
CA ALA A 16 3.17 6.57 -11.18
C ALA A 16 3.22 6.01 -12.61
N ASN A 17 3.74 6.80 -13.56
CA ASN A 17 4.09 6.29 -14.89
C ASN A 17 5.46 5.60 -14.83
N ILE A 18 5.46 4.28 -15.02
CA ILE A 18 6.67 3.44 -14.92
C ILE A 18 7.33 3.14 -16.28
N SER A 19 6.98 3.88 -17.34
CA SER A 19 7.47 3.59 -18.69
C SER A 19 8.99 3.73 -18.81
N LEU A 20 9.59 4.71 -18.10
CA LEU A 20 11.04 4.95 -18.12
C LEU A 20 11.80 3.79 -17.46
N VAL A 21 11.46 3.46 -16.21
CA VAL A 21 12.16 2.38 -15.47
C VAL A 21 11.96 1.01 -16.14
N ARG A 22 10.81 0.78 -16.78
CA ARG A 22 10.57 -0.43 -17.57
C ARG A 22 11.52 -0.51 -18.76
N ARG A 23 11.79 0.61 -19.45
CA ARG A 23 12.70 0.66 -20.61
C ARG A 23 14.16 0.52 -20.20
N GLU A 24 14.60 1.30 -19.21
CA GLU A 24 16.02 1.39 -18.84
C GLU A 24 16.50 0.19 -18.01
N PHE A 25 15.61 -0.39 -17.19
CA PHE A 25 15.99 -1.44 -16.22
C PHE A 25 15.20 -2.73 -16.37
N GLY A 26 14.29 -2.82 -17.36
CA GLY A 26 13.42 -3.99 -17.52
C GLY A 26 12.45 -4.20 -16.36
N TYR A 27 12.20 -3.18 -15.52
CA TYR A 27 11.35 -3.31 -14.35
C TYR A 27 9.91 -3.68 -14.74
N ARG A 28 9.44 -4.81 -14.21
CA ARG A 28 8.10 -5.35 -14.47
C ARG A 28 7.48 -5.85 -13.16
N PRO A 29 6.66 -5.04 -12.47
CA PRO A 29 5.99 -5.49 -11.27
C PRO A 29 5.02 -6.63 -11.61
N THR A 30 5.14 -7.74 -10.88
CA THR A 30 4.29 -8.93 -11.07
C THR A 30 3.35 -9.18 -9.90
N THR A 31 3.53 -8.47 -8.79
CA THR A 31 2.66 -8.58 -7.62
C THR A 31 1.46 -7.66 -7.79
N ASP A 32 0.27 -8.23 -7.86
CA ASP A 32 -0.98 -7.47 -7.87
C ASP A 32 -1.28 -6.90 -6.47
N LEU A 33 -2.21 -5.93 -6.43
CA LEU A 33 -2.58 -5.23 -5.21
C LEU A 33 -3.08 -6.18 -4.11
N GLN A 34 -3.90 -7.17 -4.45
CA GLN A 34 -4.50 -8.08 -3.47
C GLN A 34 -3.43 -8.96 -2.84
N THR A 35 -2.52 -9.50 -3.65
CA THR A 35 -1.38 -10.30 -3.18
C THR A 35 -0.46 -9.48 -2.30
N GLY A 36 -0.12 -8.25 -2.72
CA GLY A 36 0.72 -7.33 -1.96
C GLY A 36 0.11 -7.00 -0.59
N LEU A 37 -1.17 -6.63 -0.56
CA LEU A 37 -1.88 -6.25 0.66
C LEU A 37 -1.96 -7.41 1.67
N LYS A 38 -2.26 -8.63 1.20
CA LYS A 38 -2.27 -9.83 2.07
C LYS A 38 -0.89 -10.11 2.69
N LYS A 39 0.19 -9.95 1.90
CA LYS A 39 1.56 -10.12 2.42
C LYS A 39 1.91 -9.03 3.44
N PHE A 40 1.57 -7.79 3.15
CA PHE A 40 1.81 -6.65 4.04
C PHE A 40 1.11 -6.82 5.39
N VAL A 41 -0.20 -7.12 5.40
CA VAL A 41 -0.96 -7.30 6.66
C VAL A 41 -0.40 -8.44 7.50
N ARG A 42 -0.04 -9.58 6.89
CA ARG A 42 0.58 -10.70 7.61
C ARG A 42 1.88 -10.28 8.28
N TRP A 43 2.75 -9.58 7.56
CA TRP A 43 3.99 -9.04 8.14
C TRP A 43 3.68 -8.06 9.28
N TYR A 44 2.77 -7.10 9.07
CA TYR A 44 2.44 -6.08 10.07
C TYR A 44 1.93 -6.69 11.38
N VAL A 45 1.00 -7.64 11.29
CA VAL A 45 0.46 -8.36 12.45
C VAL A 45 1.54 -9.22 13.11
N SER A 46 2.41 -9.88 12.34
CA SER A 46 3.53 -10.63 12.93
C SER A 46 4.49 -9.72 13.70
N TYR A 47 4.75 -8.52 13.21
CA TYR A 47 5.71 -7.60 13.79
C TYR A 47 5.14 -6.86 15.01
N TYR A 48 3.90 -6.36 14.94
CA TYR A 48 3.27 -5.57 16.01
C TYR A 48 2.27 -6.35 16.87
N GLY A 49 1.66 -7.41 16.34
CA GLY A 49 0.63 -8.22 17.01
C GLY A 49 1.19 -9.23 18.01
N ALA A 50 2.50 -9.45 18.04
CA ALA A 50 3.17 -10.30 19.04
C ALA A 50 3.09 -9.76 20.48
N GLY A 51 2.62 -8.53 20.68
CA GLY A 51 2.31 -7.96 22.00
C GLY A 51 0.97 -8.40 22.62
N LYS A 52 0.24 -9.35 22.00
CA LYS A 52 -1.02 -9.91 22.55
C LYS A 52 -0.95 -11.41 22.82
N LYS A 53 0.18 -11.90 23.34
CA LYS A 53 0.26 -13.18 24.07
C LYS A 53 1.22 -13.05 25.25
N SER A 54 0.77 -12.33 26.28
CA SER A 54 1.20 -12.54 27.65
C SER A 54 -0.08 -12.71 28.47
N ASP A 55 -0.30 -13.94 28.93
CA ASP A 55 -1.24 -14.38 29.97
C ASP A 55 -2.67 -13.83 29.96
N GLN A 56 -3.59 -14.66 29.47
CA GLN A 56 -4.82 -14.97 30.22
C GLN A 56 -5.29 -16.39 29.90
#